data_AF-A0AAC9LGH1-F1
#
_entry.id   AF-A0AAC9LGH1-F1
#
_cell.length_a   1.000
_cell.length_b   1.000
_cell.length_c   1.000
_cell.angle_alpha   90.00
_cell.angle_beta   90.00
_cell.angle_gamma   90.00
#
_symmetry.space_group_name_H-M   'P 1'
#
loop_
_entity.id
_entity.type
_entity.pdbx_description
1 polymer ?
#
loop_
_entity_poly.entity_id
_entity_poly.type
_entity_poly.pdbx_seq_one_letter_code
_entity_poly.pdbx_strand_id
1 'polypeptide(L)'
;MTTMRKGGSCGRSRRHRSVRERFSVGKGRRREDADSVTARLRQSNRADRLRSVLDRDGPTCIWCGREFSSIRLPTTDHLVPRVKGGPSWLENEVAACGRCNRSRGHISPVDWLTDCEQRGWRPDAKRVLRALTAFAQAVAERGGQRRARPYLQGQLRRMQRRFPAC
;
A
#
# COMPACT_ATOMS: atom_id res chain seq x y z
N MET A 1 9.62 -85.54 18.59
CA MET A 1 10.46 -85.97 19.74
C MET A 1 10.32 -84.94 20.85
N THR A 2 9.89 -85.42 22.01
CA THR A 2 10.08 -84.87 23.37
C THR A 2 9.38 -83.56 23.76
N THR A 3 8.26 -83.75 24.46
CA THR A 3 7.65 -82.88 25.47
C THR A 3 8.51 -82.80 26.74
N MET A 4 8.07 -81.98 27.74
CA MET A 4 8.52 -81.87 29.16
C MET A 4 9.32 -80.59 29.46
N ARG A 5 9.13 -79.78 30.54
CA ARG A 5 8.40 -79.77 31.84
C ARG A 5 8.31 -78.28 32.28
N LYS A 6 7.20 -77.69 32.73
CA LYS A 6 6.63 -77.56 34.11
C LYS A 6 7.58 -77.21 35.29
N GLY A 7 7.17 -76.17 36.05
CA GLY A 7 7.46 -75.88 37.47
C GLY A 7 8.26 -74.58 37.66
N GLY A 8 7.76 -73.47 38.23
CA GLY A 8 7.20 -73.26 39.60
C GLY A 8 8.36 -72.88 40.55
N SER A 9 8.35 -71.93 41.48
CA SER A 9 7.41 -71.02 42.13
C SER A 9 8.24 -69.97 42.91
N CYS A 10 7.71 -68.79 43.26
CA CYS A 10 7.41 -68.37 44.64
C CYS A 10 8.15 -67.06 44.98
N GLY A 11 7.53 -66.16 45.76
CA GLY A 11 8.22 -65.03 46.39
C GLY A 11 7.48 -63.69 46.38
N ARG A 12 6.49 -63.53 47.27
CA ARG A 12 5.88 -62.24 47.62
C ARG A 12 6.89 -61.36 48.39
N SER A 13 6.90 -60.05 48.16
CA SER A 13 6.59 -59.08 49.23
C SER A 13 6.48 -57.65 48.71
N ARG A 14 5.52 -56.92 49.31
CA ARG A 14 5.18 -55.52 49.08
C ARG A 14 6.24 -54.62 49.69
N ARG A 15 6.45 -53.42 49.10
CA ARG A 15 6.47 -52.15 49.85
C ARG A 15 6.33 -50.92 48.92
N HIS A 16 5.18 -50.27 49.08
CA HIS A 16 4.91 -48.83 49.17
C HIS A 16 5.20 -47.84 48.02
N ARG A 17 4.13 -47.07 47.76
CA ARG A 17 3.98 -45.88 46.91
C ARG A 17 4.87 -44.68 47.34
N SER A 18 5.29 -43.89 46.35
CA SER A 18 5.00 -42.45 46.23
C SER A 18 5.36 -42.02 44.78
N VAL A 19 4.40 -41.82 43.86
CA VAL A 19 3.59 -40.62 43.61
C VAL A 19 4.41 -39.44 43.04
N ARG A 20 4.02 -39.05 41.81
CA ARG A 20 4.30 -37.83 41.00
C ARG A 20 5.42 -37.97 39.96
N GLU A 21 5.09 -38.34 38.72
CA GLU A 21 4.75 -37.43 37.60
C GLU A 21 5.68 -36.21 37.50
N ARG A 22 6.35 -36.06 36.36
CA ARG A 22 6.17 -34.91 35.43
C ARG A 22 7.14 -34.96 34.22
N PHE A 23 6.53 -35.04 33.04
CA PHE A 23 6.83 -34.42 31.75
C PHE A 23 8.17 -34.62 31.02
N SER A 24 8.09 -35.48 30.00
CA SER A 24 8.48 -35.32 28.59
C SER A 24 9.50 -34.25 28.16
N VAL A 25 10.66 -34.77 27.72
CA VAL A 25 11.34 -34.57 26.43
C VAL A 25 11.00 -33.30 25.62
N GLY A 26 12.04 -32.51 25.31
CA GLY A 26 12.03 -31.49 24.26
C GLY A 26 13.43 -31.10 23.80
N LYS A 27 14.03 -31.93 22.94
CA LYS A 27 15.30 -31.69 22.24
C LYS A 27 15.05 -30.63 21.15
N GLY A 28 15.81 -29.53 21.14
CA GLY A 28 15.72 -28.54 20.06
C GLY A 28 16.97 -27.68 19.99
N ARG A 29 17.86 -27.99 19.04
CA ARG A 29 19.05 -27.19 18.71
C ARG A 29 18.61 -25.79 18.22
N ARG A 30 19.38 -24.78 18.63
CA ARG A 30 19.24 -23.37 18.22
C ARG A 30 19.10 -23.26 16.70
N ARG A 31 18.05 -22.56 16.27
CA ARG A 31 17.87 -22.12 14.88
C ARG A 31 18.43 -20.71 14.76
N GLU A 32 19.59 -20.61 14.13
CA GLU A 32 19.98 -19.41 13.40
C GLU A 32 19.30 -19.47 12.01
N ASP A 33 19.11 -18.30 11.39
CA ASP A 33 18.67 -18.09 10.00
C ASP A 33 17.15 -18.01 9.69
N ALA A 34 16.60 -16.78 9.62
CA ALA A 34 15.39 -16.48 8.81
C ALA A 34 15.08 -14.98 8.56
N ASP A 35 15.69 -14.02 9.28
CA ASP A 35 15.22 -12.63 9.26
C ASP A 35 15.73 -11.76 8.09
N SER A 36 16.66 -12.24 7.25
CA SER A 36 17.24 -11.44 6.15
C SER A 36 16.58 -11.65 4.78
N VAL A 37 15.72 -12.67 4.61
CA VAL A 37 15.20 -13.07 3.28
C VAL A 37 13.73 -12.67 3.06
N THR A 38 12.94 -12.49 4.12
CA THR A 38 11.52 -12.04 4.05
C THR A 38 11.36 -10.54 3.86
N ALA A 39 12.47 -9.79 3.80
CA ALA A 39 12.53 -8.36 3.45
C ALA A 39 12.27 -8.09 1.95
N ARG A 40 12.06 -9.12 1.12
CA ARG A 40 11.65 -8.96 -0.28
C ARG A 40 10.22 -8.39 -0.36
N LEU A 41 10.13 -7.09 -0.63
CA LEU A 41 8.99 -6.37 -1.22
C LEU A 41 7.71 -6.30 -0.37
N ARG A 42 7.80 -5.84 0.89
CA ARG A 42 6.61 -5.21 1.48
C ARG A 42 6.31 -3.97 0.64
N GLN A 43 5.22 -4.00 -0.13
CA GLN A 43 4.73 -2.82 -0.86
C GLN A 43 4.73 -1.64 0.11
N SER A 44 5.48 -0.57 -0.24
CA SER A 44 5.59 0.64 0.56
C SER A 44 4.20 1.08 0.99
N ASN A 45 4.00 1.25 2.30
CA ASN A 45 2.67 1.54 2.84
C ASN A 45 2.20 2.93 2.37
N ARG A 46 0.94 3.28 2.62
CA ARG A 46 0.39 4.58 2.17
C ARG A 46 1.17 5.79 2.71
N ALA A 47 1.67 5.70 3.94
CA ALA A 47 2.43 6.78 4.55
C ALA A 47 3.80 6.94 3.86
N ASP A 48 4.48 5.84 3.56
CA ASP A 48 5.75 5.86 2.85
C ASP A 48 5.61 6.45 1.45
N ARG A 49 4.56 6.05 0.71
CA ARG A 49 4.29 6.64 -0.61
C ARG A 49 3.94 8.12 -0.53
N LEU A 50 3.19 8.55 0.50
CA LEU A 50 2.92 9.96 0.69
C LEU A 50 4.20 10.76 0.94
N ARG A 51 5.16 10.22 1.70
CA ARG A 51 6.48 10.85 1.86
C ARG A 51 7.19 10.96 0.51
N SER A 52 7.23 9.89 -0.28
CA SER A 52 7.83 9.93 -1.63
C SER A 52 7.14 10.92 -2.57
N VAL A 53 5.82 11.09 -2.47
CA VAL A 53 5.09 12.12 -3.24
C VAL A 53 5.48 13.53 -2.80
N LEU A 54 5.64 13.77 -1.49
CA LEU A 54 6.08 15.07 -0.97
C LEU A 54 7.52 15.40 -1.39
N ASP A 55 8.40 14.40 -1.38
CA ASP A 55 9.78 14.56 -1.85
C ASP A 55 9.83 14.83 -3.36
N ARG A 56 8.98 14.16 -4.15
CA ARG A 56 8.92 14.33 -5.62
C ARG A 56 8.31 15.66 -6.03
N ASP A 57 7.19 16.04 -5.42
CA ASP A 57 6.35 17.13 -5.90
C ASP A 57 6.45 18.40 -5.05
N GLY A 58 7.12 18.33 -3.90
CA GLY A 58 7.23 19.42 -2.92
C GLY A 58 6.06 19.48 -1.92
N PRO A 59 6.22 20.27 -0.85
CA PRO A 59 5.31 20.30 0.30
C PRO A 59 4.07 21.20 0.08
N THR A 60 3.48 21.19 -1.11
CA THR A 60 2.31 22.00 -1.46
C THR A 60 1.16 21.14 -1.96
N CYS A 61 -0.07 21.55 -1.62
CA CYS A 61 -1.27 20.91 -2.13
C CYS A 61 -1.37 21.09 -3.65
N ILE A 62 -1.50 19.98 -4.39
CA ILE A 62 -1.61 20.02 -5.86
C ILE A 62 -2.82 20.80 -6.36
N TRP A 63 -3.90 20.86 -5.56
CA TRP A 63 -5.16 21.49 -5.96
C TRP A 63 -5.24 22.98 -5.64
N CYS A 64 -4.82 23.41 -4.45
CA CYS A 64 -4.93 24.82 -4.06
C CYS A 64 -3.59 25.56 -4.01
N GLY A 65 -2.48 24.89 -4.29
CA GLY A 65 -1.13 25.45 -4.28
C GLY A 65 -0.56 25.79 -2.90
N ARG A 66 -1.38 25.79 -1.84
CA ARG A 66 -0.95 26.17 -0.50
C ARG A 66 -0.01 25.13 0.11
N GLU A 67 1.02 25.60 0.80
CA GLU A 67 1.95 24.77 1.56
C GLU A 67 1.26 23.99 2.68
N PHE A 68 1.75 22.79 2.95
CA PHE A 68 1.32 22.01 4.09
C PHE A 68 1.87 22.60 5.39
N SER A 69 1.13 22.43 6.48
CA SER A 69 1.46 22.96 7.81
C SER A 69 0.75 22.13 8.89
N SER A 70 0.96 22.47 10.16
CA SER A 70 0.26 21.84 11.29
C SER A 70 -1.27 21.85 11.15
N ILE A 71 -1.84 22.89 10.53
CA ILE A 71 -3.29 23.02 10.28
C ILE A 71 -3.72 22.52 8.90
N ARG A 72 -2.76 22.28 7.98
CA ARG A 72 -3.02 21.83 6.61
C ARG A 72 -2.21 20.57 6.36
N LEU A 73 -2.70 19.47 6.91
CA LEU A 73 -2.04 18.18 6.78
C LEU A 73 -2.15 17.63 5.35
N PRO A 74 -1.07 17.04 4.80
CA PRO A 74 -1.09 16.38 3.52
C PRO A 74 -1.86 15.06 3.58
N THR A 75 -2.53 14.73 2.49
CA THR A 75 -3.21 13.46 2.29
C THR A 75 -2.92 12.95 0.88
N THR A 76 -2.94 11.63 0.68
CA THR A 76 -2.82 11.03 -0.65
C THR A 76 -4.14 11.10 -1.42
N ASP A 77 -4.12 11.71 -2.59
CA ASP A 77 -5.20 11.71 -3.58
C ASP A 77 -4.74 10.95 -4.84
N HIS A 78 -5.68 10.39 -5.60
CA HIS A 78 -5.41 9.67 -6.85
C HIS A 78 -5.86 10.52 -8.03
N LEU A 79 -4.98 10.77 -9.01
CA LEU A 79 -5.32 11.52 -10.23
C LEU A 79 -6.44 10.82 -10.99
N VAL A 80 -6.30 9.51 -11.20
CA VAL A 80 -7.38 8.62 -11.64
C VAL A 80 -7.96 7.94 -10.41
N PRO A 81 -9.22 8.23 -10.04
CA PRO A 81 -9.85 7.63 -8.86
C PRO A 81 -9.89 6.10 -8.92
N ARG A 82 -9.83 5.44 -7.75
CA ARG A 82 -9.92 3.98 -7.64
C ARG A 82 -11.18 3.40 -8.26
N VAL A 83 -12.30 4.11 -8.15
CA VAL A 83 -13.59 3.72 -8.76
C VAL A 83 -13.53 3.69 -10.30
N LYS A 84 -12.57 4.41 -10.90
CA LYS A 84 -12.25 4.41 -12.34
C LYS A 84 -11.11 3.45 -12.69
N GLY A 85 -10.68 2.61 -11.75
CA GLY A 85 -9.62 1.61 -11.93
C GLY A 85 -8.20 2.12 -11.71
N GLY A 86 -8.01 3.32 -11.14
CA GLY A 86 -6.68 3.87 -10.88
C GLY A 86 -5.91 3.06 -9.80
N PRO A 87 -4.66 2.65 -10.07
CA PRO A 87 -3.85 1.89 -9.14
C PRO A 87 -3.23 2.78 -8.04
N SER A 88 -2.71 2.15 -6.99
CA SER A 88 -1.94 2.82 -5.91
C SER A 88 -0.47 2.98 -6.28
N TRP A 89 -0.23 3.43 -7.51
CA TRP A 89 1.11 3.65 -8.01
C TRP A 89 1.55 5.05 -7.65
N LEU A 90 2.85 5.23 -7.40
CA LEU A 90 3.40 6.52 -7.02
C LEU A 90 3.06 7.60 -8.05
N GLU A 91 3.04 7.24 -9.34
CA GLU A 91 2.72 8.17 -10.44
C GLU A 91 1.24 8.57 -10.49
N ASN A 92 0.32 7.75 -9.96
CA ASN A 92 -1.10 8.08 -9.86
C ASN A 92 -1.44 8.80 -8.54
N GLU A 93 -0.52 8.83 -7.57
CA GLU A 93 -0.70 9.43 -6.26
C GLU A 93 -0.08 10.84 -6.19
N VAL A 94 -0.83 11.78 -5.59
CA VAL A 94 -0.45 13.19 -5.42
C VAL A 94 -0.81 13.69 -4.02
N ALA A 95 -0.13 14.74 -3.56
CA ALA A 95 -0.39 15.33 -2.25
C ALA A 95 -1.49 16.39 -2.31
N ALA A 96 -2.55 16.19 -1.54
CA ALA A 96 -3.67 17.12 -1.42
C ALA A 96 -3.98 17.44 0.05
N CYS A 97 -4.40 18.66 0.36
CA CYS A 97 -4.90 18.95 1.71
C CYS A 97 -6.25 18.28 1.93
N GLY A 98 -6.60 17.97 3.18
CA GLY A 98 -7.84 17.27 3.51
C GLY A 98 -9.11 17.96 2.99
N ARG A 99 -9.14 19.31 2.95
CA ARG A 99 -10.26 20.08 2.39
C ARG A 99 -10.43 19.80 0.90
N CYS A 100 -9.38 20.02 0.10
CA CYS A 100 -9.44 19.81 -1.35
C CYS A 100 -9.72 18.36 -1.71
N ASN A 101 -9.07 17.41 -1.02
CA ASN A 101 -9.26 15.98 -1.26
C ASN A 101 -10.73 15.56 -1.04
N ARG A 102 -11.34 16.00 0.09
CA ARG A 102 -12.77 15.72 0.36
C ARG A 102 -13.70 16.40 -0.64
N SER A 103 -13.47 17.67 -0.96
CA SER A 103 -14.34 18.42 -1.88
C SER A 103 -14.28 17.90 -3.32
N ARG A 104 -13.10 17.43 -3.77
CA ARG A 104 -12.93 16.83 -5.09
C ARG A 104 -13.62 15.48 -5.20
N GLY A 105 -13.46 14.61 -4.20
CA GLY A 105 -14.08 13.28 -4.17
C GLY A 105 -13.74 12.44 -5.41
N HIS A 106 -14.67 12.32 -6.35
CA HIS A 106 -14.50 11.58 -7.61
C HIS A 106 -14.56 12.47 -8.86
N ILE A 107 -14.62 13.79 -8.67
CA ILE A 107 -14.57 14.78 -9.74
C ILE A 107 -13.23 14.64 -10.48
N SER A 108 -13.28 14.74 -11.80
CA SER A 108 -12.08 14.57 -12.60
C SER A 108 -11.06 15.70 -12.38
N PRO A 109 -9.75 15.48 -12.58
CA PRO A 109 -8.77 16.56 -12.51
C PRO A 109 -9.15 17.79 -13.33
N VAL A 110 -9.62 17.61 -14.57
CA VAL A 110 -9.98 18.74 -15.44
C VAL A 110 -11.21 19.48 -14.92
N ASP A 111 -12.25 18.75 -14.50
CA ASP A 111 -13.48 19.34 -13.98
C ASP A 111 -13.19 20.12 -12.68
N TRP A 112 -12.38 19.53 -11.80
CA TRP A 112 -11.98 20.18 -10.55
C TRP A 112 -11.16 21.46 -10.77
N LEU A 113 -10.23 21.44 -11.74
CA LEU A 113 -9.48 22.65 -12.10
C LEU A 113 -10.41 23.74 -12.66
N THR A 114 -11.41 23.36 -13.46
CA THR A 114 -12.42 24.28 -13.98
C THR A 114 -13.24 24.90 -12.85
N ASP A 115 -13.71 24.10 -11.90
CA ASP A 115 -14.43 24.57 -10.72
C ASP A 115 -13.56 25.51 -9.87
N CYS A 116 -12.26 25.24 -9.76
CA CYS A 116 -11.33 26.10 -9.05
C CYS A 116 -11.23 27.48 -9.72
N GLU A 117 -11.07 27.54 -11.04
CA GLU A 117 -11.03 28.81 -11.79
C GLU A 117 -12.33 29.60 -11.64
N GLN A 118 -13.49 28.92 -11.73
CA GLN A 118 -14.81 29.54 -11.52
C GLN A 118 -14.97 30.13 -10.11
N ARG A 119 -14.29 29.57 -9.11
CA ARG A 119 -14.25 30.08 -7.72
C ARG A 119 -13.16 31.13 -7.49
N GLY A 120 -12.41 31.53 -8.53
CA GLY A 120 -11.31 32.48 -8.44
C GLY A 120 -10.02 31.90 -7.83
N TRP A 121 -9.90 30.57 -7.73
CA TRP A 121 -8.67 29.92 -7.29
C TRP A 121 -7.71 29.76 -8.48
N ARG A 122 -6.41 29.76 -8.19
CA ARG A 122 -5.34 29.61 -9.20
C ARG A 122 -4.59 28.29 -8.99
N PRO A 123 -5.18 27.15 -9.37
CA PRO A 123 -4.48 25.87 -9.29
C PRO A 123 -3.35 25.79 -10.32
N ASP A 124 -2.29 25.05 -10.00
CA ASP A 124 -1.20 24.81 -10.95
C ASP A 124 -1.59 23.70 -11.94
N ALA A 125 -2.30 24.09 -13.00
CA ALA A 125 -2.74 23.18 -14.07
C ALA A 125 -1.55 22.50 -14.77
N LYS A 126 -0.39 23.18 -14.88
CA LYS A 126 0.82 22.62 -15.50
C LYS A 126 1.37 21.46 -14.66
N ARG A 127 1.38 21.59 -13.33
CA ARG A 127 1.77 20.51 -12.41
C ARG A 127 0.82 19.31 -12.51
N VAL A 128 -0.48 19.53 -12.60
CA VAL A 128 -1.45 18.44 -12.80
C VAL A 128 -1.24 17.74 -14.15
N LEU A 129 -0.97 18.49 -15.22
CA LEU A 129 -0.67 17.92 -16.54
C LEU A 129 0.60 17.08 -16.50
N ARG A 130 1.69 17.57 -15.89
CA ARG A 130 2.94 16.81 -15.71
C ARG A 130 2.70 15.48 -14.98
N ALA A 131 1.91 15.50 -13.91
CA ALA A 131 1.62 14.30 -13.13
C ALA A 131 0.77 13.28 -13.92
N LEU A 132 -0.25 13.74 -14.66
CA LEU A 132 -1.04 12.87 -15.56
C LEU A 132 -0.18 12.26 -16.67
N THR A 133 0.75 13.04 -17.24
CA THR A 133 1.67 12.56 -18.28
C THR A 133 2.63 11.51 -17.73
N ALA A 134 3.21 11.74 -16.56
CA ALA A 134 4.07 10.76 -15.89
C ALA A 134 3.31 9.46 -15.59
N PHE A 135 2.06 9.55 -15.14
CA PHE A 135 1.24 8.35 -14.94
C PHE A 135 0.95 7.61 -16.25
N ALA A 136 0.69 8.33 -17.34
CA ALA A 136 0.46 7.71 -18.63
C ALA A 136 1.71 6.99 -19.18
N GLN A 137 2.89 7.55 -18.97
CA GLN A 137 4.17 6.91 -19.29
C GLN A 137 4.35 5.61 -18.49
N ALA A 138 4.13 5.65 -17.17
CA ALA A 138 4.21 4.46 -16.33
C ALA A 138 3.20 3.37 -16.73
N VAL A 139 1.99 3.76 -17.17
CA VAL A 139 0.99 2.81 -17.70
C VAL A 139 1.44 2.20 -19.03
N ALA A 140 2.10 2.97 -19.89
CA ALA A 140 2.62 2.49 -21.16
C ALA A 140 3.79 1.50 -20.95
N GLU A 141 4.67 1.78 -20.00
CA GLU A 141 5.83 0.94 -19.67
C GLU A 141 5.45 -0.35 -18.94
N ARG A 142 4.64 -0.25 -17.88
CA ARG A 142 4.29 -1.41 -17.02
C ARG A 142 3.15 -2.25 -17.59
N GLY A 143 2.29 -1.67 -18.43
CA GLY A 143 1.09 -2.33 -18.94
C GLY A 143 0.01 -2.60 -17.88
N GLY A 144 -0.96 -3.46 -18.20
CA GLY A 144 -1.94 -4.01 -17.25
C GLY A 144 -3.10 -3.10 -16.81
N GLN A 145 -3.03 -1.78 -16.97
CA GLN A 145 -4.06 -0.85 -16.47
C GLN A 145 -5.27 -0.64 -17.42
N ARG A 146 -5.89 -1.73 -17.90
CA ARG A 146 -6.96 -1.68 -18.91
C ARG A 146 -8.15 -0.79 -18.51
N ARG A 147 -8.53 -0.78 -17.21
CA ARG A 147 -9.66 0.02 -16.70
C ARG A 147 -9.32 1.50 -16.56
N ALA A 148 -8.12 1.84 -16.10
CA ALA A 148 -7.71 3.23 -15.90
C ALA A 148 -7.36 3.95 -17.22
N ARG A 149 -6.81 3.22 -18.20
CA ARG A 149 -6.21 3.79 -19.41
C ARG A 149 -7.15 4.68 -20.22
N PRO A 150 -8.41 4.30 -20.52
CA PRO A 150 -9.32 5.18 -21.28
C PRO A 150 -9.63 6.49 -20.53
N TYR A 151 -9.83 6.42 -19.22
CA TYR A 151 -10.08 7.60 -18.39
C TYR A 151 -8.86 8.52 -18.38
N LEU A 152 -7.66 7.97 -18.13
CA LEU A 152 -6.40 8.71 -18.12
C LEU A 152 -6.16 9.43 -19.45
N GLN A 153 -6.29 8.73 -20.57
CA GLN A 153 -6.12 9.30 -21.90
C GLN A 153 -7.18 10.39 -22.19
N GLY A 154 -8.42 10.18 -21.76
CA GLY A 154 -9.47 11.19 -21.85
C GLY A 154 -9.13 12.45 -21.06
N GLN A 155 -8.62 12.31 -19.84
CA GLN A 155 -8.19 13.45 -19.01
C GLN A 155 -7.01 14.19 -19.63
N LEU A 156 -6.01 13.49 -20.17
CA LEU A 156 -4.88 14.12 -20.86
C LEU A 156 -5.33 14.96 -22.07
N ARG A 157 -6.17 14.41 -22.95
CA ARG A 157 -6.72 15.17 -24.09
C ARG A 157 -7.51 16.39 -23.64
N ARG A 158 -8.30 16.26 -22.58
CA ARG A 158 -9.07 17.38 -22.01
C ARG A 158 -8.16 18.46 -21.40
N MET A 159 -7.12 18.06 -20.65
CA MET A 159 -6.11 18.98 -20.11
C MET A 159 -5.40 19.74 -21.23
N GLN A 160 -4.91 19.05 -22.27
CA GLN A 160 -4.17 19.66 -23.37
C GLN A 160 -5.01 20.67 -24.16
N ARG A 161 -6.31 20.40 -24.34
CA ARG A 161 -7.23 21.33 -25.02
C ARG A 161 -7.56 22.57 -24.17
N ARG A 162 -7.69 22.41 -22.86
CA ARG A 162 -8.17 23.48 -21.96
C ARG A 162 -7.05 24.32 -21.34
N PHE A 163 -5.90 23.69 -21.11
CA PHE A 163 -4.71 24.26 -20.49
C PHE A 163 -3.51 23.96 -21.39
N PRO A 164 -3.44 24.58 -22.59
CA PRO A 164 -2.31 24.38 -23.48
C PRO A 164 -1.01 24.78 -22.79
N ALA A 165 0.06 24.04 -23.07
CA ALA A 165 1.39 24.50 -22.70
C ALA A 165 1.65 25.83 -23.43
N CYS A 166 1.99 26.87 -22.67
CA CYS A 166 2.42 28.15 -23.20
C CYS A 166 3.70 27.98 -24.02
#